data_AF-A0A9W8HM65-F1
#
_entry.id   AF-A0A9W8HM65-F1
#
_cell.length_a   1.000
_cell.length_b   1.000
_cell.length_c   1.000
_cell.angle_alpha   90.00
_cell.angle_beta   90.00
_cell.angle_gamma   90.00
#
_symmetry.space_group_name_H-M   'P 1'
#
loop_
_entity.id
_entity.type
_entity.pdbx_description
1 polymer ?
#
loop_
_entity_poly.entity_id
_entity_poly.type
_entity_poly.pdbx_seq_one_letter_code
_entity_poly.pdbx_strand_id
1 'polypeptide(L)'
;LRNLLLSAYPRDMRLPEPLTPNLKIDLLTDISRSPDIPFDHAAPLEPTHLRADLESFLRTQQPNGFAARVIDGLRTGDNPSATSQTEGNQGAARYNVVATNALVLHAVVVITRIEDETEREAAQRAALGLFQAILDEADPECRYLVVNAMANQLRFPSSHTYLYSRMILALFSKCGEAVRECIARVLIERILVNRPFPWGLLVTLIELLRNPFYAFWSHEFTRVSPQIAEILSAVAKSIHATEAQPQAGGAAGHAHQPQSS
;
A
#
# COMPACT_ATOMS: atom_id res chain seq x y z
N LEU A 1 -1.92 9.19 12.14
CA LEU A 1 -3.04 8.26 12.41
C LEU A 1 -3.09 7.08 11.43
N ARG A 2 -3.11 7.30 10.09
CA ARG A 2 -3.18 6.22 9.08
C ARG A 2 -2.16 5.09 9.31
N ASN A 3 -0.88 5.42 9.53
CA ASN A 3 0.13 4.39 9.75
C ASN A 3 -0.12 3.52 10.98
N LEU A 4 -0.62 4.11 12.07
CA LEU A 4 -0.96 3.35 13.28
C LEU A 4 -2.01 2.27 12.99
N LEU A 5 -3.01 2.59 12.16
CA LEU A 5 -4.02 1.63 11.73
C LEU A 5 -3.43 0.56 10.79
N LEU A 6 -2.65 0.98 9.79
CA LEU A 6 -2.09 0.07 8.78
C LEU A 6 -0.94 -0.81 9.31
N SER A 7 -0.35 -0.43 10.44
CA SER A 7 0.66 -1.22 11.17
C SER A 7 0.05 -2.27 12.09
N ALA A 8 -1.27 -2.34 12.25
CA ALA A 8 -1.89 -3.39 13.05
C ALA A 8 -1.83 -4.74 12.32
N TYR A 9 -1.57 -5.82 13.06
CA TYR A 9 -1.47 -7.19 12.55
C TYR A 9 -1.97 -8.21 13.59
N PRO A 10 -2.30 -9.45 13.17
CA PRO A 10 -2.78 -10.50 14.09
C PRO A 10 -1.78 -10.80 15.21
N ARG A 11 -2.25 -11.00 16.45
CA ARG A 11 -1.38 -11.18 17.63
C ARG A 11 -0.52 -12.44 17.59
N ASP A 12 -0.98 -13.45 16.88
CA ASP A 12 -0.33 -14.75 16.66
C ASP A 12 0.72 -14.73 15.54
N MET A 13 0.77 -13.64 14.76
CA MET A 13 1.71 -13.50 13.64
C MET A 13 3.08 -13.06 14.12
N ARG A 14 4.12 -13.77 13.68
CA ARG A 14 5.52 -13.36 13.83
C ARG A 14 5.96 -12.65 12.56
N LEU A 15 6.08 -11.32 12.64
CA LEU A 15 6.55 -10.53 11.52
C LEU A 15 8.05 -10.80 11.28
N PRO A 16 8.46 -11.22 10.06
CA PRO A 16 9.86 -11.21 9.68
C PRO A 16 10.40 -9.78 9.77
N GLU A 17 11.68 -9.62 10.07
CA GLU A 17 12.28 -8.29 10.06
C GLU A 17 12.33 -7.74 8.62
N PRO A 18 11.75 -6.56 8.34
CA PRO A 18 11.74 -6.00 6.98
C PRO A 18 13.12 -5.81 6.35
N LEU A 19 14.16 -5.64 7.18
CA LEU A 19 15.53 -5.36 6.75
C LEU A 19 16.42 -6.59 6.64
N THR A 20 15.91 -7.80 6.89
CA THR A 20 16.68 -9.03 6.71
C THR A 20 17.27 -9.03 5.29
N PRO A 21 18.61 -9.07 5.13
CA PRO A 21 19.24 -9.09 3.82
C PRO A 21 18.69 -10.26 3.00
N ASN A 22 18.32 -10.00 1.75
CA ASN A 22 17.75 -11.01 0.84
C ASN A 22 16.44 -11.65 1.35
N LEU A 23 15.60 -10.90 2.08
CA LEU A 23 14.25 -11.33 2.43
C LEU A 23 13.47 -11.66 1.15
N LYS A 24 13.22 -12.96 0.93
CA LYS A 24 12.39 -13.43 -0.17
C LYS A 24 10.94 -13.50 0.29
N ILE A 25 10.16 -12.46 -0.01
CA ILE A 25 8.74 -12.39 0.34
C ILE A 25 7.98 -13.61 -0.18
N ASP A 26 8.36 -14.11 -1.37
CA ASP A 26 7.77 -15.31 -2.00
C ASP A 26 7.88 -16.59 -1.16
N LEU A 27 8.77 -16.61 -0.16
CA LEU A 27 8.97 -17.77 0.73
C LEU A 27 8.17 -17.68 2.03
N LEU A 28 7.48 -16.56 2.31
CA LEU A 28 6.71 -16.43 3.54
C LEU A 28 5.39 -17.20 3.40
N THR A 29 5.08 -18.05 4.37
CA THR A 29 3.85 -18.86 4.37
C THR A 29 2.57 -18.03 4.39
N ASP A 30 2.63 -16.86 5.03
CA ASP A 30 1.46 -15.99 5.22
C ASP A 30 1.06 -15.22 3.95
N ILE A 31 1.90 -15.19 2.90
CA ILE A 31 1.55 -14.47 1.65
C ILE A 31 0.36 -15.09 0.92
N SER A 32 0.02 -16.35 1.19
CA SER A 32 -1.13 -16.99 0.57
C SER A 32 -2.42 -16.71 1.34
N ARG A 33 -2.34 -16.18 2.57
CA ARG A 33 -3.50 -15.93 3.42
C ARG A 33 -4.08 -14.54 3.16
N SER A 34 -5.36 -14.49 2.79
CA SER A 34 -6.09 -13.22 2.69
C SER A 34 -6.46 -12.67 4.07
N PRO A 35 -6.34 -11.35 4.30
CA PRO A 35 -6.74 -10.72 5.54
C PRO A 35 -8.27 -10.64 5.65
N ASP A 36 -8.79 -10.69 6.87
CA ASP A 36 -10.23 -10.58 7.13
C ASP A 36 -10.75 -9.16 6.85
N ILE A 37 -11.90 -9.08 6.18
CA ILE A 37 -12.60 -7.82 5.85
C ILE A 37 -14.04 -7.94 6.35
N PRO A 38 -14.34 -7.46 7.58
CA PRO A 38 -15.63 -7.69 8.23
C PRO A 38 -16.74 -6.70 7.79
N PHE A 39 -16.60 -6.09 6.61
CA PHE A 39 -17.54 -5.08 6.11
C PHE A 39 -17.71 -5.21 4.59
N ASP A 40 -18.81 -4.65 4.07
CA ASP A 40 -19.03 -4.55 2.63
C ASP A 40 -18.13 -3.47 2.03
N HIS A 41 -16.92 -3.90 1.64
CA HIS A 41 -15.92 -3.05 1.03
C HIS A 41 -16.29 -2.59 -0.39
N ALA A 42 -17.25 -3.25 -1.05
CA ALA A 42 -17.64 -2.96 -2.42
C ALA A 42 -18.86 -2.04 -2.53
N ALA A 43 -19.61 -1.84 -1.44
CA ALA A 43 -20.77 -0.93 -1.38
C ALA A 43 -20.52 0.46 -2.01
N PRO A 44 -19.35 1.11 -1.85
CA PRO A 44 -19.09 2.42 -2.48
C PRO A 44 -19.00 2.40 -4.01
N LEU A 45 -18.92 1.22 -4.64
CA LEU A 45 -18.83 1.04 -6.09
C LEU A 45 -20.19 0.79 -6.75
N GLU A 46 -21.23 0.51 -5.96
CA GLU A 46 -22.58 0.24 -6.47
C GLU A 46 -23.17 1.40 -7.29
N PRO A 47 -23.06 2.69 -6.87
CA PRO A 47 -23.65 3.80 -7.61
C PRO A 47 -23.10 3.98 -9.02
N THR A 48 -21.89 3.48 -9.29
CA THR A 48 -21.19 3.62 -10.57
C THR A 48 -21.13 2.31 -11.35
N HIS A 49 -21.75 1.24 -10.81
CA HIS A 49 -21.70 -0.14 -11.31
C HIS A 49 -20.28 -0.72 -11.45
N LEU A 50 -19.27 -0.04 -10.90
CA LEU A 50 -17.86 -0.42 -11.05
C LEU A 50 -17.54 -1.76 -10.37
N ARG A 51 -18.35 -2.21 -9.41
CA ARG A 51 -18.19 -3.53 -8.79
C ARG A 51 -18.31 -4.65 -9.83
N ALA A 52 -19.48 -4.74 -10.47
CA ALA A 52 -19.77 -5.80 -11.43
C ALA A 52 -18.88 -5.67 -12.68
N ASP A 53 -18.63 -4.44 -13.13
CA ASP A 53 -17.77 -4.18 -14.28
C ASP A 53 -16.33 -4.61 -14.00
N LEU A 54 -15.78 -4.34 -12.80
CA LEU A 54 -14.44 -4.77 -12.41
C LEU A 54 -14.34 -6.30 -12.33
N GLU A 55 -15.32 -6.97 -11.72
CA GLU A 55 -15.35 -8.44 -11.66
C GLU A 55 -15.39 -9.06 -13.06
N SER A 56 -16.20 -8.51 -13.96
CA SER A 56 -16.29 -8.95 -15.35
C SER A 56 -14.98 -8.70 -16.10
N PHE A 57 -14.39 -7.52 -15.93
CA PHE A 57 -13.13 -7.14 -16.59
C PHE A 57 -11.97 -8.04 -16.16
N LEU A 58 -11.85 -8.35 -14.87
CA LEU A 58 -10.78 -9.23 -14.37
C LEU A 58 -10.85 -10.65 -14.94
N ARG A 59 -12.05 -11.13 -15.31
CA ARG A 59 -12.24 -12.45 -15.95
C ARG A 59 -12.05 -12.39 -17.47
N THR A 60 -12.63 -11.39 -18.11
CA THR A 60 -12.79 -11.35 -19.57
C THR A 60 -11.77 -10.48 -20.29
N GLN A 61 -11.08 -9.59 -19.57
CA GLN A 61 -10.20 -8.55 -20.11
C GLN A 61 -10.91 -7.62 -21.11
N GLN A 62 -12.23 -7.47 -20.96
CA GLN A 62 -13.08 -6.62 -21.79
C GLN A 62 -13.97 -5.73 -20.89
N PRO A 63 -14.40 -4.54 -21.37
CA PRO A 63 -14.07 -3.95 -22.66
C PRO A 63 -12.68 -3.28 -22.70
N ASN A 64 -12.14 -3.10 -23.90
CA ASN A 64 -11.02 -2.19 -24.12
C ASN A 64 -11.38 -0.77 -23.65
N GLY A 65 -10.43 -0.04 -23.05
CA GLY A 65 -10.67 1.32 -22.54
C GLY A 65 -11.43 1.38 -21.22
N PHE A 66 -11.55 0.26 -20.49
CA PHE A 66 -12.18 0.23 -19.16
C PHE A 66 -11.55 1.23 -18.16
N ALA A 67 -10.27 1.56 -18.30
CA ALA A 67 -9.58 2.56 -17.48
C ALA A 67 -10.27 3.93 -17.48
N ALA A 68 -10.64 4.44 -18.66
CA ALA A 68 -11.36 5.71 -18.79
C ALA A 68 -12.72 5.68 -18.07
N ARG A 69 -13.45 4.56 -18.19
CA ARG A 69 -14.72 4.33 -17.50
C ARG A 69 -14.55 4.32 -15.98
N VAL A 70 -13.47 3.69 -15.50
CA VAL A 70 -13.12 3.68 -14.07
C VAL A 70 -12.80 5.10 -13.60
N ILE A 71 -11.94 5.83 -14.31
CA ILE A 71 -11.57 7.21 -13.93
C ILE A 71 -12.82 8.09 -13.85
N ASP A 72 -13.73 7.97 -14.82
CA ASP A 72 -14.99 8.73 -14.83
C ASP A 72 -15.90 8.34 -13.67
N GLY A 73 -16.08 7.03 -13.42
CA GLY A 73 -16.88 6.53 -12.30
C GLY A 73 -16.28 6.85 -10.92
N LEU A 74 -15.01 7.22 -10.83
CA LEU A 74 -14.40 7.70 -9.59
C LEU A 74 -14.59 9.19 -9.34
N ARG A 75 -15.05 9.97 -10.32
CA ARG A 75 -15.29 11.41 -10.12
C ARG A 75 -16.45 11.62 -9.16
N THR A 76 -16.30 12.59 -8.27
CA THR A 76 -17.48 13.15 -7.61
C THR A 76 -18.28 13.86 -8.69
N GLY A 77 -19.52 13.44 -8.94
CA GLY A 77 -20.42 14.24 -9.77
C GLY A 77 -20.52 15.67 -9.21
N ASP A 78 -21.04 16.62 -10.01
CA ASP A 78 -21.22 18.05 -9.64
C ASP A 78 -22.27 18.26 -8.52
N ASN A 79 -22.25 17.43 -7.47
CA ASN A 79 -23.19 17.48 -6.36
C ASN A 79 -22.49 18.15 -5.16
N PRO A 80 -22.67 19.46 -4.93
CA PRO A 80 -21.98 20.24 -3.90
C PRO A 80 -22.40 19.91 -2.46
N SER A 81 -23.08 18.79 -2.22
CA SER A 81 -23.75 18.47 -0.96
C SER A 81 -23.02 17.46 -0.07
N ALA A 82 -21.87 16.93 -0.50
CA ALA A 82 -21.08 15.96 0.29
C ALA A 82 -19.73 16.51 0.80
N THR A 83 -19.43 17.78 0.61
CA THR A 83 -18.27 18.43 1.22
C THR A 83 -18.60 18.80 2.66
N SER A 84 -18.19 17.93 3.58
CA SER A 84 -17.98 18.32 4.98
C SER A 84 -17.02 19.50 4.97
N GLN A 85 -17.54 20.65 5.38
CA GLN A 85 -16.86 21.92 5.47
C GLN A 85 -15.56 21.74 6.26
N THR A 86 -14.42 21.93 5.59
CA THR A 86 -13.17 22.26 6.27
C THR A 86 -12.73 23.58 5.68
N GLU A 87 -12.87 24.63 6.49
CA GLU A 87 -12.51 26.00 6.16
C GLU A 87 -11.02 26.06 5.80
N GLY A 88 -10.70 26.46 4.56
CA GLY A 88 -9.32 26.63 4.13
C GLY A 88 -9.07 26.26 2.67
N ASN A 89 -9.71 26.99 1.74
CA ASN A 89 -9.25 27.25 0.38
C ASN A 89 -8.60 26.07 -0.40
N GLN A 90 -9.29 24.93 -0.47
CA GLN A 90 -8.93 23.81 -1.35
C GLN A 90 -10.15 23.47 -2.20
N GLY A 91 -9.97 23.43 -3.52
CA GLY A 91 -11.05 23.12 -4.47
C GLY A 91 -11.80 21.85 -4.09
N ALA A 92 -13.09 21.79 -4.41
CA ALA A 92 -13.91 20.61 -4.17
C ALA A 92 -13.16 19.35 -4.66
N ALA A 93 -13.03 18.35 -3.79
CA ALA A 93 -12.36 17.09 -4.12
C ALA A 93 -12.97 16.53 -5.40
N ARG A 94 -12.16 16.33 -6.45
CA ARG A 94 -12.66 15.98 -7.80
C ARG A 94 -13.00 14.50 -7.90
N TYR A 95 -12.47 13.71 -6.98
CA TYR A 95 -12.56 12.25 -6.96
C TYR A 95 -13.07 11.74 -5.61
N ASN A 96 -13.91 10.71 -5.68
CA ASN A 96 -14.46 10.04 -4.52
C ASN A 96 -13.41 9.09 -3.90
N VAL A 97 -12.73 9.57 -2.87
CA VAL A 97 -11.68 8.83 -2.14
C VAL A 97 -12.18 7.48 -1.62
N VAL A 98 -13.44 7.39 -1.19
CA VAL A 98 -14.01 6.14 -0.66
C VAL A 98 -14.18 5.12 -1.79
N ALA A 99 -14.71 5.55 -2.94
CA ALA A 99 -14.83 4.69 -4.12
C ALA A 99 -13.46 4.27 -4.67
N THR A 100 -12.45 5.15 -4.67
CA THR A 100 -11.09 4.80 -5.09
C THR A 100 -10.47 3.72 -4.19
N ASN A 101 -10.62 3.87 -2.87
CA ASN A 101 -10.17 2.85 -1.91
C ASN A 101 -10.92 1.52 -2.09
N ALA A 102 -12.24 1.58 -2.30
CA ALA A 102 -13.08 0.42 -2.53
C ALA A 102 -12.69 -0.32 -3.81
N LEU A 103 -12.42 0.39 -4.91
CA LEU A 103 -12.02 -0.19 -6.19
C LEU A 103 -10.74 -1.02 -6.05
N VAL A 104 -9.70 -0.43 -5.44
CA VAL A 104 -8.42 -1.11 -5.23
C VAL A 104 -8.60 -2.30 -4.27
N LEU A 105 -9.29 -2.11 -3.14
CA LEU A 105 -9.52 -3.21 -2.21
C LEU A 105 -10.34 -4.35 -2.87
N HIS A 106 -11.36 -4.02 -3.64
CA HIS A 106 -12.21 -5.00 -4.31
C HIS A 106 -11.43 -5.80 -5.36
N ALA A 107 -10.56 -5.16 -6.15
CA ALA A 107 -9.74 -5.84 -7.14
C ALA A 107 -8.91 -6.98 -6.50
N VAL A 108 -8.22 -6.71 -5.39
CA VAL A 108 -7.41 -7.74 -4.72
C VAL A 108 -8.25 -8.81 -4.04
N VAL A 109 -9.42 -8.45 -3.49
CA VAL A 109 -10.35 -9.44 -2.91
C VAL A 109 -10.84 -10.40 -3.98
N VAL A 110 -11.21 -9.89 -5.16
CA VAL A 110 -11.66 -10.73 -6.28
C VAL A 110 -10.54 -11.64 -6.76
N ILE A 111 -9.35 -11.08 -7.01
CA ILE A 111 -8.20 -11.84 -7.51
C ILE A 111 -7.77 -12.95 -6.54
N THR A 112 -7.70 -12.65 -5.24
CA THR A 112 -7.23 -13.61 -4.23
C THR A 112 -8.24 -14.70 -3.89
N ARG A 113 -9.51 -14.55 -4.32
CA ARG A 113 -10.55 -15.57 -4.21
C ARG A 113 -10.57 -16.55 -5.39
N ILE A 114 -9.82 -16.28 -6.46
CA ILE A 114 -9.72 -17.21 -7.59
C ILE A 114 -8.85 -18.40 -7.16
N GLU A 115 -9.45 -19.60 -7.22
CA GLU A 115 -8.80 -20.86 -6.82
C GLU A 115 -7.87 -21.39 -7.91
N ASP A 116 -8.26 -21.28 -9.18
CA ASP A 116 -7.42 -21.70 -10.31
C ASP A 116 -6.25 -20.73 -10.50
N GLU A 117 -5.03 -21.28 -10.49
CA GLU A 117 -3.81 -20.47 -10.58
C GLU A 117 -3.71 -19.73 -11.92
N THR A 118 -4.10 -20.38 -13.02
CA THR A 118 -3.97 -19.80 -14.37
C THR A 118 -4.93 -18.63 -14.53
N GLU A 119 -6.17 -18.78 -14.08
CA GLU A 119 -7.16 -17.71 -14.05
C GLU A 119 -6.73 -16.58 -13.11
N ARG A 120 -6.15 -16.91 -11.95
CA ARG A 120 -5.65 -15.91 -11.00
C ARG A 120 -4.51 -15.10 -11.58
N GLU A 121 -3.53 -15.74 -12.22
CA GLU A 121 -2.45 -15.05 -12.92
C GLU A 121 -2.98 -14.17 -14.07
N ALA A 122 -3.99 -14.64 -14.80
CA ALA A 122 -4.65 -13.83 -15.82
C ALA A 122 -5.32 -12.59 -15.24
N ALA A 123 -6.06 -12.73 -14.13
CA ALA A 123 -6.68 -11.61 -13.43
C ALA A 123 -5.64 -10.63 -12.86
N GLN A 124 -4.52 -11.13 -12.32
CA GLN A 124 -3.40 -10.28 -11.87
C GLN A 124 -2.81 -9.45 -13.02
N ARG A 125 -2.60 -10.07 -14.19
CA ARG A 125 -2.13 -9.36 -15.39
C ARG A 125 -3.14 -8.33 -15.88
N ALA A 126 -4.43 -8.67 -15.87
CA ALA A 126 -5.51 -7.77 -16.23
C ALA A 126 -5.56 -6.55 -15.29
N ALA A 127 -5.47 -6.77 -13.98
CA ALA A 127 -5.42 -5.72 -12.98
C ALA A 127 -4.19 -4.83 -13.14
N LEU A 128 -3.01 -5.40 -13.38
CA LEU A 128 -1.80 -4.63 -13.64
C LEU A 128 -1.97 -3.73 -14.88
N GLY A 129 -2.52 -4.26 -15.98
CA GLY A 129 -2.81 -3.49 -17.19
C GLY A 129 -3.82 -2.38 -16.95
N LEU A 130 -4.88 -2.65 -16.17
CA LEU A 130 -5.88 -1.67 -15.79
C LEU A 130 -5.28 -0.53 -14.97
N PHE A 131 -4.54 -0.84 -13.89
CA PHE A 131 -3.93 0.19 -13.06
C PHE A 131 -2.84 0.96 -13.82
N GLN A 132 -2.09 0.32 -14.71
CA GLN A 132 -1.16 1.04 -15.59
C GLN A 132 -1.90 2.07 -16.45
N ALA A 133 -2.96 1.66 -17.17
CA ALA A 133 -3.76 2.55 -17.99
C ALA A 133 -4.40 3.68 -17.18
N ILE A 134 -4.95 3.38 -15.99
CA ILE A 134 -5.49 4.40 -15.08
C ILE A 134 -4.42 5.42 -14.70
N LEU A 135 -3.21 4.98 -14.31
CA LEU A 135 -2.16 5.89 -13.86
C LEU A 135 -1.59 6.74 -15.00
N ASP A 136 -1.53 6.20 -16.22
CA ASP A 136 -1.08 6.93 -17.41
C ASP A 136 -2.11 7.97 -17.88
N GLU A 137 -3.41 7.65 -17.85
CA GLU A 137 -4.50 8.51 -18.32
C GLU A 137 -5.01 9.52 -17.26
N ALA A 138 -4.87 9.20 -15.97
CA ALA A 138 -5.40 10.02 -14.88
C ALA A 138 -4.62 11.32 -14.69
N ASP A 139 -5.34 12.35 -14.22
CA ASP A 139 -4.74 13.56 -13.70
C ASP A 139 -3.94 13.30 -12.40
N PRO A 140 -3.10 14.26 -11.94
CA PRO A 140 -2.27 14.06 -10.76
C PRO A 140 -3.05 13.72 -9.48
N GLU A 141 -4.27 14.25 -9.32
CA GLU A 141 -5.11 14.00 -8.14
C GLU A 141 -5.57 12.54 -8.11
N CYS A 142 -6.19 12.06 -9.18
CA CYS A 142 -6.64 10.67 -9.26
C CYS A 142 -5.46 9.69 -9.18
N ARG A 143 -4.35 10.00 -9.85
CA ARG A 143 -3.12 9.18 -9.76
C ARG A 143 -2.65 9.05 -8.32
N TYR A 144 -2.57 10.15 -7.58
CA TYR A 144 -2.15 10.15 -6.18
C TYR A 144 -3.11 9.34 -5.30
N LEU A 145 -4.43 9.43 -5.52
CA LEU A 145 -5.43 8.68 -4.78
C LEU A 145 -5.36 7.17 -5.05
N VAL A 146 -5.21 6.76 -6.31
CA VAL A 146 -5.06 5.34 -6.70
C VAL A 146 -3.81 4.74 -6.08
N VAL A 147 -2.66 5.41 -6.21
CA VAL A 147 -1.40 4.92 -5.61
C VAL A 147 -1.51 4.87 -4.08
N ASN A 148 -2.18 5.85 -3.44
CA ASN A 148 -2.45 5.78 -2.00
C ASN A 148 -3.34 4.61 -1.60
N ALA A 149 -4.37 4.32 -2.38
CA ALA A 149 -5.26 3.19 -2.15
C ALA A 149 -4.52 1.85 -2.27
N MET A 150 -3.58 1.73 -3.23
CA MET A 150 -2.69 0.56 -3.36
C MET A 150 -1.75 0.45 -2.16
N ALA A 151 -1.12 1.56 -1.77
CA ALA A 151 -0.22 1.61 -0.61
C ALA A 151 -0.95 1.31 0.72
N ASN A 152 -2.27 1.52 0.82
CA ASN A 152 -3.06 1.11 1.99
C ASN A 152 -3.10 -0.42 2.17
N GLN A 153 -2.82 -1.19 1.12
CA GLN A 153 -2.80 -2.65 1.18
C GLN A 153 -1.44 -3.22 1.60
N LEU A 154 -0.40 -2.39 1.69
CA LEU A 154 0.94 -2.76 2.14
C LEU A 154 1.00 -2.79 3.68
N ARG A 155 0.40 -3.83 4.29
CA ARG A 155 0.22 -3.96 5.74
C ARG A 155 1.17 -5.00 6.33
N PHE A 156 0.65 -6.13 6.78
CA PHE A 156 1.40 -7.29 7.26
C PHE A 156 1.44 -8.38 6.17
N PRO A 157 2.33 -9.39 6.28
CA PRO A 157 2.38 -10.52 5.34
C PRO A 157 0.99 -11.11 5.09
N SER A 158 0.51 -10.97 3.86
CA SER A 158 -0.81 -11.41 3.41
C SER A 158 -0.85 -11.43 1.88
N SER A 159 -1.83 -12.11 1.30
CA SER A 159 -2.05 -12.14 -0.16
C SER A 159 -2.28 -10.75 -0.75
N HIS A 160 -2.90 -9.85 0.02
CA HIS A 160 -3.13 -8.47 -0.40
C HIS A 160 -1.84 -7.68 -0.47
N THR A 161 -1.03 -7.75 0.59
CA THR A 161 0.28 -7.09 0.64
C THR A 161 1.21 -7.65 -0.43
N TYR A 162 1.21 -8.96 -0.63
CA TYR A 162 2.02 -9.62 -1.64
C TYR A 162 1.68 -9.12 -3.05
N LEU A 163 0.39 -9.14 -3.41
CA LEU A 163 -0.07 -8.69 -4.73
C LEU A 163 0.27 -7.23 -4.97
N TYR A 164 -0.05 -6.33 -4.02
CA TYR A 164 0.19 -4.90 -4.23
C TYR A 164 1.66 -4.49 -4.14
N SER A 165 2.48 -5.19 -3.35
CA SER A 165 3.93 -4.98 -3.37
C SER A 165 4.49 -5.26 -4.76
N ARG A 166 4.17 -6.41 -5.35
CA ARG A 166 4.60 -6.77 -6.71
C ARG A 166 4.04 -5.82 -7.77
N MET A 167 2.78 -5.43 -7.63
CA MET A 167 2.11 -4.54 -8.59
C MET A 167 2.72 -3.13 -8.58
N ILE A 168 2.97 -2.55 -7.41
CA ILE A 168 3.60 -1.23 -7.28
C ILE A 168 5.01 -1.25 -7.89
N LEU A 169 5.80 -2.28 -7.58
CA LEU A 169 7.14 -2.45 -8.16
C LEU A 169 7.10 -2.63 -9.68
N ALA A 170 6.16 -3.42 -10.20
CA ALA A 170 5.96 -3.58 -11.63
C ALA A 170 5.56 -2.25 -12.31
N LEU A 171 4.61 -1.50 -11.73
CA LEU A 171 4.18 -0.20 -12.23
C LEU A 171 5.32 0.82 -12.25
N PHE A 172 6.16 0.85 -11.20
CA PHE A 172 7.34 1.72 -11.19
C PHE A 172 8.28 1.44 -12.37
N SER A 173 8.51 0.16 -12.69
CA SER A 173 9.36 -0.21 -13.84
C SER A 173 8.71 0.09 -15.20
N LYS A 174 7.38 -0.07 -15.31
CA LYS A 174 6.64 -0.03 -16.59
C LYS A 174 6.16 1.37 -16.99
N CYS A 175 5.89 2.25 -16.03
CA CYS A 175 5.28 3.55 -16.29
C CYS A 175 6.32 4.67 -16.44
N GLY A 176 5.88 5.84 -16.91
CA GLY A 176 6.74 7.03 -17.08
C GLY A 176 7.10 7.74 -15.77
N GLU A 177 7.98 8.75 -15.86
CA GLU A 177 8.51 9.50 -14.70
C GLU A 177 7.42 10.05 -13.78
N ALA A 178 6.34 10.59 -14.34
CA ALA A 178 5.27 11.18 -13.54
C ALA A 178 4.50 10.15 -12.68
N VAL A 179 4.51 8.86 -13.06
CA VAL A 179 3.96 7.77 -12.23
C VAL A 179 5.00 7.28 -11.24
N ARG A 180 6.27 7.15 -11.65
CA ARG A 180 7.39 6.78 -10.76
C ARG A 180 7.54 7.75 -9.60
N GLU A 181 7.53 9.05 -9.88
CA GLU A 181 7.58 10.10 -8.89
C GLU A 181 6.39 10.01 -7.94
N CYS A 182 5.18 9.80 -8.46
CA CYS A 182 3.97 9.64 -7.64
C CYS A 182 4.08 8.44 -6.69
N ILE A 183 4.54 7.28 -7.19
CA ILE A 183 4.82 6.09 -6.36
C ILE A 183 5.85 6.42 -5.28
N ALA A 184 6.99 6.99 -5.67
CA ALA A 184 8.06 7.35 -4.74
C ALA A 184 7.55 8.29 -3.63
N ARG A 185 6.83 9.34 -4.03
CA ARG A 185 6.23 10.32 -3.12
C ARG A 185 5.28 9.67 -2.13
N VAL A 186 4.33 8.85 -2.58
CA VAL A 186 3.35 8.20 -1.68
C VAL A 186 4.02 7.28 -0.67
N LEU A 187 5.04 6.52 -1.08
CA LEU A 187 5.76 5.60 -0.18
C LEU A 187 6.64 6.38 0.81
N ILE A 188 7.36 7.40 0.34
CA ILE A 188 8.26 8.21 1.17
C ILE A 188 7.47 9.05 2.18
N GLU A 189 6.39 9.74 1.78
CA GLU A 189 5.55 10.52 2.71
C GLU A 189 5.08 9.68 3.92
N ARG A 190 4.85 8.38 3.74
CA ARG A 190 4.44 7.45 4.81
C ARG A 190 5.55 7.07 5.77
N ILE A 191 6.82 7.26 5.44
CA ILE A 191 7.94 7.01 6.36
C ILE A 191 8.56 8.30 6.92
N LEU A 192 8.18 9.46 6.39
CA LEU A 192 8.56 10.79 6.92
C LEU A 192 7.81 11.18 8.20
N VAL A 193 6.77 10.43 8.55
CA VAL A 193 5.97 10.65 9.75
C VAL A 193 6.47 9.80 10.93
N ASN A 194 5.97 10.08 12.13
CA ASN A 194 6.29 9.27 13.30
C ASN A 194 5.85 7.81 13.12
N ARG A 195 6.64 6.91 13.71
CA ARG A 195 6.36 5.47 13.83
C ARG A 195 4.98 5.21 14.47
N PRO A 196 4.35 4.04 14.22
CA PRO A 196 4.87 2.86 13.51
C PRO A 196 4.82 2.98 11.98
N PHE A 197 5.48 2.05 11.28
CA PHE A 197 5.41 1.90 9.83
C PHE A 197 4.83 0.53 9.47
N PRO A 198 3.94 0.41 8.47
CA PRO A 198 3.45 -0.89 8.02
C PRO A 198 4.59 -1.76 7.47
N TRP A 199 4.57 -3.06 7.76
CA TRP A 199 5.63 -3.99 7.38
C TRP A 199 5.82 -4.05 5.85
N GLY A 200 4.73 -4.23 5.12
CA GLY A 200 4.71 -4.31 3.66
C GLY A 200 5.18 -3.02 3.01
N LEU A 201 4.83 -1.86 3.60
CA LEU A 201 5.32 -0.57 3.12
C LEU A 201 6.85 -0.51 3.16
N LEU A 202 7.44 -0.90 4.30
CA LEU A 202 8.89 -0.93 4.45
C LEU A 202 9.52 -1.88 3.45
N VAL A 203 9.02 -3.12 3.36
CA VAL A 203 9.56 -4.13 2.47
C VAL A 203 9.52 -3.69 1.00
N THR A 204 8.38 -3.19 0.52
CA THR A 204 8.24 -2.68 -0.85
C THR A 204 9.17 -1.49 -1.12
N LEU A 205 9.30 -0.56 -0.16
CA LEU A 205 10.17 0.59 -0.32
C LEU A 205 11.65 0.19 -0.29
N ILE A 206 12.07 -0.69 0.61
CA ILE A 206 13.44 -1.20 0.69
C ILE A 206 13.84 -1.88 -0.63
N GLU A 207 12.96 -2.70 -1.19
CA GLU A 207 13.17 -3.35 -2.49
C GLU A 207 13.38 -2.31 -3.60
N LEU A 208 12.50 -1.30 -3.66
CA LEU A 208 12.60 -0.21 -4.63
C LEU A 208 13.92 0.56 -4.53
N LEU A 209 14.40 0.83 -3.30
CA LEU A 209 15.60 1.61 -3.05
C LEU A 209 16.91 0.84 -3.24
N ARG A 210 16.90 -0.47 -2.98
CA ARG A 210 18.11 -1.31 -2.98
C ARG A 210 18.30 -2.09 -4.26
N ASN A 211 17.22 -2.52 -4.93
CA ASN A 211 17.35 -3.32 -6.13
C ASN A 211 17.79 -2.45 -7.32
N PRO A 212 18.98 -2.70 -7.91
CA PRO A 212 19.51 -1.88 -9.00
C PRO A 212 18.64 -1.92 -10.26
N PHE A 213 17.77 -2.93 -10.42
CA PHE A 213 16.82 -3.02 -11.52
C PHE A 213 15.92 -1.78 -11.65
N TYR A 214 15.49 -1.22 -10.52
CA TYR A 214 14.62 -0.02 -10.52
C TYR A 214 15.40 1.28 -10.72
N ALA A 215 16.73 1.25 -10.57
CA ALA A 215 17.60 2.42 -10.70
C ALA A 215 17.08 3.67 -9.97
N PHE A 216 16.47 3.50 -8.79
CA PHE A 216 15.69 4.53 -8.10
C PHE A 216 16.43 5.88 -7.99
N TRP A 217 17.68 5.84 -7.54
CA TRP A 217 18.53 7.03 -7.33
C TRP A 217 19.04 7.68 -8.62
N SER A 218 18.79 7.05 -9.77
CA SER A 218 19.16 7.61 -11.07
C SER A 218 18.13 8.60 -11.61
N HIS A 219 16.89 8.54 -11.12
CA HIS A 219 15.77 9.36 -11.58
C HIS A 219 15.89 10.83 -11.11
N GLU A 220 15.39 11.75 -11.94
CA GLU A 220 15.55 13.20 -11.73
C GLU A 220 14.88 13.68 -10.44
N PHE A 221 13.68 13.17 -10.13
CA PHE A 221 12.93 13.52 -8.92
C PHE A 221 13.67 13.18 -7.61
N THR A 222 14.64 12.27 -7.63
CA THR A 222 15.45 11.93 -6.45
C THR A 222 16.61 12.90 -6.21
N ARG A 223 16.99 13.69 -7.22
CA ARG A 223 18.11 14.64 -7.15
C ARG A 223 17.70 16.02 -6.65
N VAL A 224 16.40 16.27 -6.56
CA VAL A 224 15.82 17.57 -6.20
C VAL A 224 16.02 17.92 -4.72
N SER A 225 16.24 16.92 -3.84
CA SER A 225 16.56 17.18 -2.43
C SER A 225 17.53 16.14 -1.83
N PRO A 226 18.74 16.56 -1.40
CA PRO A 226 19.67 15.72 -0.64
C PRO A 226 19.05 15.14 0.64
N GLN A 227 18.02 15.81 1.19
CA GLN A 227 17.34 15.38 2.41
C GLN A 227 16.58 14.06 2.23
N ILE A 228 16.09 13.74 1.01
CA ILE A 228 15.41 12.46 0.78
C ILE A 228 16.40 11.30 0.95
N ALA A 229 17.62 11.45 0.45
CA ALA A 229 18.69 10.46 0.63
C ALA A 229 19.09 10.32 2.11
N GLU A 230 19.19 11.43 2.85
CA GLU A 230 19.47 11.42 4.29
C GLU A 230 18.34 10.79 5.09
N ILE A 231 17.08 11.08 4.78
CA ILE A 231 15.93 10.50 5.49
C ILE A 231 15.81 9.01 5.19
N LEU A 232 16.03 8.57 3.95
CA LEU A 232 16.05 7.15 3.61
C LEU A 232 17.23 6.42 4.26
N SER A 233 18.41 7.06 4.35
CA SER A 233 19.56 6.55 5.11
C SER A 233 19.26 6.50 6.61
N ALA A 234 18.57 7.50 7.17
CA ALA A 234 18.17 7.56 8.57
C ALA A 234 17.02 6.59 8.90
N VAL A 235 16.09 6.34 7.98
CA VAL A 235 15.06 5.31 8.11
C VAL A 235 15.73 3.95 8.11
N ALA A 236 16.65 3.68 7.17
CA ALA A 236 17.47 2.47 7.19
C ALA A 236 18.24 2.31 8.51
N LYS A 237 18.95 3.35 8.99
CA LYS A 237 19.72 3.33 10.25
C LYS A 237 18.84 3.23 11.51
N SER A 238 17.70 3.91 11.55
CA SER A 238 16.84 3.97 12.73
C SER A 238 16.06 2.68 12.91
N ILE A 239 15.72 1.96 11.84
CA ILE A 239 15.13 0.63 11.96
C ILE A 239 16.14 -0.30 12.68
N HIS A 240 17.44 -0.23 12.34
CA HIS A 240 18.52 -0.95 13.04
C HIS A 240 18.75 -0.51 14.50
N ALA A 241 18.56 0.77 14.84
CA ALA A 241 18.83 1.27 16.20
C ALA A 241 17.89 0.71 17.30
N THR A 242 16.76 0.11 16.90
CA THR A 242 15.84 -0.55 17.85
C THR A 242 16.39 -1.90 18.34
N GLU A 243 17.45 -2.43 17.71
CA GLU A 243 18.10 -3.71 18.07
C GLU A 243 19.16 -3.56 19.18
N ALA A 244 19.54 -2.34 19.58
CA ALA A 244 20.67 -2.11 20.49
C ALA A 244 20.28 -1.77 21.95
N GLN A 245 19.07 -2.14 22.41
CA GLN A 245 18.77 -2.19 23.84
C GLN A 245 18.68 -3.66 24.31
N PRO A 246 19.78 -4.21 24.86
CA PRO A 246 19.66 -5.41 25.68
C PRO A 246 18.81 -5.07 26.91
N GLN A 247 17.86 -5.95 27.23
CA GLN A 247 17.24 -5.99 28.55
C GLN A 247 18.34 -6.07 29.62
N ALA A 248 18.62 -4.95 30.28
CA ALA A 248 19.53 -4.89 31.41
C ALA A 248 18.79 -4.38 32.63
N GLY A 249 18.70 -5.24 33.65
CA GLY A 249 18.58 -4.82 35.05
C GLY A 249 17.24 -5.06 35.72
N GLY A 250 17.06 -6.24 36.30
CA GLY A 250 15.96 -6.54 37.22
C GLY A 250 16.25 -7.71 38.16
N ALA A 251 17.50 -7.89 38.58
CA ALA A 251 17.87 -8.83 39.64
C ALA A 251 18.55 -8.07 40.79
N ALA A 252 17.74 -7.56 41.72
CA ALA A 252 18.15 -7.24 43.09
C ALA A 252 16.91 -6.88 43.94
N GLY A 253 16.63 -7.68 44.97
CA GLY A 253 15.56 -7.44 45.93
C GLY A 253 15.46 -8.65 46.87
N HIS A 254 16.53 -8.96 47.59
CA HIS A 254 16.69 -8.67 49.01
C HIS A 254 15.65 -9.36 49.91
N ALA A 255 16.18 -10.30 50.68
CA ALA A 255 15.53 -11.00 51.76
C ALA A 255 15.04 -10.03 52.85
N HIS A 256 13.79 -10.20 53.25
CA HIS A 256 13.33 -9.80 54.58
C HIS A 256 12.19 -10.72 55.05
N GLN A 257 12.53 -11.64 55.95
CA GLN A 257 11.65 -12.01 57.04
C GLN A 257 11.46 -10.76 57.94
N PRO A 258 10.28 -10.60 58.55
CA PRO A 258 10.19 -10.99 59.95
C PRO A 258 8.88 -11.69 60.35
N GLN A 259 8.97 -12.32 61.51
CA GLN A 259 7.96 -13.06 62.28
C GLN A 259 6.69 -12.25 62.59
N SER A 260 5.54 -12.91 62.70
CA SER A 260 4.79 -13.03 63.97
C SER A 260 3.46 -13.78 63.82
N SER A 261 3.24 -14.67 64.80
CA SER A 261 2.03 -15.46 65.16
C SER A 261 1.96 -16.87 64.60
#